data_AF-A0A328TDZ2-F1
#
_entry.id   AF-A0A328TDZ2-F1
#
_cell.length_a   1.000
_cell.length_b   1.000
_cell.length_c   1.000
_cell.angle_alpha   90.00
_cell.angle_beta   90.00
_cell.angle_gamma   90.00
#
_symmetry.space_group_name_H-M   'P 1'
#
loop_
_entity.id
_entity.type
_entity.pdbx_description
1 polymer ?
#
loop_
_entity_poly.entity_id
_entity_poly.type
_entity_poly.pdbx_seq_one_letter_code
_entity_poly.pdbx_strand_id
1 'polypeptide(L)'
;MPDNDIELVNFALNLFDIVGINQEDRSDNLIILTPGDHMLVPDFPGLPEDGCTITFDRNQALSREDTQYVSWEHPIIRDGLDLILSGDTGS
;
A
#
# COMPACT_ATOMS: atom_id res chain seq x y z
N MET A 1 -13.18 -2.63 -17.88
CA MET A 1 -11.90 -3.37 -18.00
C MET A 1 -11.38 -3.57 -16.59
N PRO A 2 -11.39 -4.80 -16.05
CA PRO A 2 -10.91 -5.11 -14.70
C PRO A 2 -9.37 -5.11 -14.57
N ASP A 3 -8.62 -4.92 -15.67
CA ASP A 3 -7.16 -4.88 -15.67
C ASP A 3 -6.54 -3.83 -14.74
N ASN A 4 -7.17 -2.66 -14.60
CA ASN A 4 -6.58 -1.53 -13.88
C ASN A 4 -6.40 -1.79 -12.37
N ASP A 5 -7.22 -2.69 -11.80
CA ASP A 5 -7.14 -3.07 -10.39
C ASP A 5 -6.00 -4.06 -10.14
N ILE A 6 -5.72 -4.96 -11.08
CA ILE A 6 -4.63 -5.94 -10.97
C ILE A 6 -3.27 -5.25 -11.04
N GLU A 7 -3.10 -4.28 -11.94
CA GLU A 7 -1.86 -3.50 -12.04
C GLU A 7 -1.60 -2.69 -10.76
N LEU A 8 -2.64 -2.07 -10.20
CA LEU A 8 -2.55 -1.33 -8.94
C LEU A 8 -2.11 -2.24 -7.79
N VAL A 9 -2.74 -3.41 -7.64
CA VAL A 9 -2.42 -4.37 -6.58
C VAL A 9 -0.96 -4.76 -6.69
N ASN A 10 -0.52 -5.21 -7.87
CA ASN A 10 0.88 -5.61 -8.07
C ASN A 10 1.86 -4.46 -7.81
N PHE A 11 1.52 -3.24 -8.25
CA PHE A 11 2.35 -2.06 -7.99
C PHE A 11 2.45 -1.75 -6.50
N ALA A 12 1.32 -1.73 -5.79
CA ALA A 12 1.27 -1.45 -4.36
C ALA A 12 2.04 -2.50 -3.54
N LEU A 13 1.84 -3.79 -3.82
CA LEU A 13 2.56 -4.87 -3.13
C LEU A 13 4.07 -4.77 -3.34
N ASN A 14 4.51 -4.45 -4.56
CA ASN A 14 5.92 -4.27 -4.89
C ASN A 14 6.50 -3.04 -4.18
N LEU A 15 5.78 -1.92 -4.21
CA LEU A 15 6.14 -0.71 -3.47
C LEU A 15 6.34 -1.01 -1.98
N PHE A 16 5.39 -1.70 -1.34
CA PHE A 16 5.49 -2.04 0.08
C PHE A 16 6.70 -2.95 0.36
N ASP A 17 6.98 -3.92 -0.51
CA ASP A 17 8.16 -4.79 -0.40
C ASP A 17 9.46 -4.00 -0.52
N ILE A 18 9.59 -3.12 -1.52
CA ILE A 18 10.75 -2.24 -1.69
C ILE A 18 10.96 -1.38 -0.46
N VAL A 19 9.88 -0.75 0.04
CA VAL A 19 9.94 0.12 1.23
C VAL A 19 10.29 -0.68 2.48
N GLY A 20 10.05 -2.00 2.51
CA GLY A 20 10.25 -2.84 3.70
C GLY A 20 9.05 -2.82 4.66
N ILE A 21 7.85 -2.55 4.13
CA ILE A 21 6.58 -2.65 4.87
C ILE A 21 6.14 -4.11 4.89
N ASN A 22 5.76 -4.60 6.07
CA ASN A 22 5.24 -5.95 6.24
C ASN A 22 3.81 -6.04 5.71
N GLN A 23 3.54 -7.07 4.92
CA GLN A 23 2.25 -7.31 4.27
C GLN A 23 1.69 -8.62 4.77
N GLU A 24 0.64 -8.57 5.59
CA GLU A 24 -0.07 -9.75 6.08
C GLU A 24 -1.41 -9.91 5.34
N ASP A 25 -1.48 -10.90 4.46
CA ASP A 25 -2.71 -11.24 3.76
C ASP A 25 -3.72 -11.86 4.74
N ARG A 26 -4.94 -11.32 4.72
CA ARG A 26 -6.08 -11.81 5.48
C ARG A 26 -7.14 -12.33 4.53
N SER A 27 -7.96 -13.24 5.05
CA SER A 27 -9.15 -13.71 4.34
C SER A 27 -10.03 -12.52 3.91
N ASP A 28 -10.67 -12.65 2.75
CA ASP A 28 -11.54 -11.63 2.13
C ASP A 28 -10.83 -10.44 1.44
N ASN A 29 -9.66 -10.65 0.82
CA ASN A 29 -8.93 -9.63 0.04
C ASN A 29 -8.56 -8.40 0.89
N LEU A 30 -8.19 -8.65 2.14
CA LEU A 30 -7.72 -7.64 3.08
C LEU A 30 -6.22 -7.86 3.31
N ILE A 31 -5.47 -6.77 3.38
CA ILE A 31 -4.03 -6.83 3.65
C ILE A 31 -3.74 -5.89 4.81
N ILE A 32 -3.11 -6.42 5.85
CA ILE A 32 -2.64 -5.61 6.97
C ILE A 32 -1.22 -5.18 6.66
N LEU A 33 -1.02 -3.87 6.58
CA LEU A 33 0.28 -3.25 6.43
C LEU A 33 0.79 -2.87 7.82
N THR A 34 2.00 -3.30 8.15
CA THR A 34 2.68 -2.89 9.38
C THR A 34 4.09 -2.39 9.07
N PRO A 35 4.57 -1.38 9.78
CA PRO A 35 5.95 -0.93 9.66
C PRO A 35 6.91 -2.09 9.97
N GLY A 36 7.82 -2.39 9.05
CA GLY A 36 8.84 -3.43 9.24
C GLY A 36 10.13 -2.86 9.83
N ASP A 37 10.89 -3.70 10.54
CA ASP A 37 12.21 -3.34 11.09
C ASP A 37 13.23 -2.95 10.00
N HIS A 38 12.98 -3.34 8.75
CA HIS A 38 13.84 -3.12 7.59
C HIS A 38 13.35 -1.95 6.70
N MET A 39 12.48 -1.09 7.21
CA MET A 39 11.93 0.00 6.40
C MET A 39 13.02 0.94 5.87
N LEU A 40 12.93 1.29 4.59
CA LEU A 40 13.81 2.25 3.91
C LEU A 40 13.57 3.69 4.41
N VAL A 41 12.34 4.01 4.81
CA VAL A 41 11.97 5.31 5.35
C VAL A 41 11.49 5.17 6.80
N PRO A 42 11.86 6.11 7.69
CA PRO A 42 11.43 6.05 9.10
C PRO A 42 9.92 6.25 9.26
N ASP A 43 9.28 6.98 8.32
CA ASP A 43 7.84 7.22 8.28
C ASP A 43 7.37 7.09 6.84
N PHE A 44 6.39 6.21 6.59
CA PHE A 44 5.75 6.08 5.29
C PHE A 44 4.40 6.83 5.28
N PRO A 45 4.21 7.82 4.41
CA PRO A 45 3.00 8.62 4.40
C PRO A 45 1.76 7.78 4.09
N GLY A 46 0.79 7.83 5.00
CA GLY A 46 -0.44 7.06 4.96
C GLY A 46 -0.37 5.67 5.61
N LEU A 47 0.80 5.24 6.10
CA LEU A 47 0.93 4.09 6.99
C LEU A 47 1.13 4.57 8.44
N PRO A 48 0.18 4.33 9.36
CA PRO A 48 0.37 4.63 10.78
C PRO A 48 1.38 3.68 11.43
N GLU A 49 1.98 4.10 12.55
CA GLU A 49 2.94 3.30 13.34
C GLU A 49 2.32 2.01 13.90
N ASP A 50 1.01 2.02 14.19
CA ASP A 50 0.26 0.84 14.63
C ASP A 50 -0.11 -0.12 13.48
N GLY A 51 0.17 0.26 12.23
CA GLY A 51 -0.26 -0.44 11.03
C GLY A 51 -1.71 -0.14 10.63
N CYS A 52 -2.07 -0.47 9.39
CA CYS A 52 -3.43 -0.27 8.88
C CYS A 52 -3.90 -1.46 8.03
N THR A 53 -5.21 -1.64 7.95
CA THR A 53 -5.80 -2.64 7.05
C THR A 53 -6.24 -1.94 5.76
N ILE A 54 -5.78 -2.45 4.63
CA ILE A 54 -6.14 -1.94 3.31
C ILE A 54 -6.87 -3.00 2.49
N THR A 55 -7.60 -2.52 1.48
CA THR A 55 -8.20 -3.37 0.46
C THR A 55 -8.23 -2.65 -0.89
N PHE A 56 -8.24 -3.45 -1.95
CA PHE A 56 -8.43 -2.97 -3.32
C PHE A 56 -9.87 -3.19 -3.81
N ASP A 57 -10.75 -3.75 -2.98
CA ASP A 57 -12.17 -3.89 -3.30
C ASP A 57 -13.00 -2.83 -2.60
N ARG A 58 -13.69 -2.02 -3.40
CA ARG A 58 -14.54 -0.94 -2.88
C ARG A 58 -15.68 -1.45 -2.00
N ASN A 59 -16.23 -2.62 -2.28
CA ASN A 59 -17.31 -3.20 -1.48
C ASN A 59 -16.79 -3.61 -0.09
N GLN A 60 -15.56 -4.14 -0.02
CA GLN A 60 -14.93 -4.50 1.24
C GLN A 60 -14.69 -3.27 2.12
N ALA A 61 -14.15 -2.19 1.54
CA ALA A 61 -13.96 -0.94 2.26
C ALA A 61 -15.28 -0.27 2.68
N LEU A 62 -16.36 -0.44 1.93
CA LEU A 62 -17.69 0.06 2.32
C LEU A 62 -18.33 -0.77 3.43
N SER A 63 -18.00 -2.06 3.49
CA SER A 63 -18.49 -2.99 4.51
C SER A 63 -17.75 -2.83 5.85
N ARG A 64 -16.50 -2.35 5.80
CA ARG A 64 -15.57 -2.27 6.93
C ARG A 64 -14.95 -0.88 7.07
N GLU A 65 -15.34 -0.16 8.12
CA GLU A 65 -14.81 1.17 8.46
C GLU A 65 -13.33 1.14 8.88
N ASP A 66 -12.84 0.01 9.36
CA ASP A 66 -11.45 -0.25 9.74
C ASP A 66 -10.54 -0.58 8.54
N THR A 67 -11.10 -0.61 7.33
CA THR A 67 -10.38 -0.91 6.09
C THR A 67 -10.33 0.29 5.16
N GLN A 68 -9.13 0.62 4.67
CA GLN A 68 -8.95 1.69 3.71
C GLN A 68 -8.99 1.17 2.27
N TYR A 69 -9.78 1.83 1.42
CA TYR A 69 -9.78 1.57 -0.01
C TYR A 69 -8.57 2.20 -0.67
N VAL A 70 -7.66 1.37 -1.19
CA VAL A 70 -6.48 1.81 -1.91
C VAL A 70 -6.77 1.87 -3.40
N SER A 71 -6.46 3.02 -4.00
CA SER A 71 -6.60 3.31 -5.42
C SER A 71 -5.35 4.06 -5.91
N TRP A 72 -5.20 4.23 -7.22
CA TRP A 72 -4.14 5.07 -7.81
C TRP A 72 -4.13 6.52 -7.29
N GLU A 73 -5.24 7.01 -6.74
CA GLU A 73 -5.33 8.35 -6.17
C GLU A 73 -5.05 8.39 -4.66
N HIS A 74 -4.88 7.23 -4.04
CA HIS A 74 -4.60 7.14 -2.61
C HIS A 74 -3.19 7.68 -2.30
N PRO A 75 -3.01 8.46 -1.22
CA PRO A 75 -1.72 9.07 -0.87
C PRO A 75 -0.59 8.04 -0.77
N ILE A 76 -0.82 6.89 -0.10
CA ILE A 76 0.13 5.76 -0.07
C ILE A 76 0.71 5.41 -1.44
N ILE A 77 -0.11 5.40 -2.49
CA ILE A 77 0.31 5.02 -3.84
C ILE A 77 1.06 6.16 -4.50
N ARG A 78 0.54 7.40 -4.37
CA ARG A 78 1.19 8.59 -4.95
C ARG A 78 2.54 8.87 -4.32
N ASP A 79 2.61 8.84 -3.00
CA ASP A 79 3.81 9.11 -2.23
C ASP A 79 4.83 7.98 -2.43
N GLY A 80 4.39 6.73 -2.47
CA GLY A 80 5.27 5.62 -2.81
C GLY A 80 5.79 5.68 -4.25
N LEU A 81 4.97 6.13 -5.19
CA LEU A 81 5.39 6.34 -6.57
C LEU A 81 6.42 7.48 -6.66
N ASP A 82 6.21 8.58 -5.94
CA ASP A 82 7.20 9.65 -5.82
C ASP A 82 8.51 9.17 -5.16
N LEU A 83 8.42 8.29 -4.16
CA LEU A 83 9.58 7.68 -3.52
C LEU A 83 10.39 6.79 -4.49
N ILE A 84 9.72 5.94 -5.27
CA ILE A 84 10.37 5.10 -6.28
C ILE A 84 11.00 5.97 -7.37
N LEU A 85 10.26 6.95 -7.90
CA LEU A 85 10.77 7.86 -8.93
C LEU A 85 11.92 8.74 -8.42
N SER A 86 11.83 9.24 -7.19
CA SER A 86 12.88 10.02 -6.55
C SER A 86 14.10 9.17 -6.22
N GLY A 87 13.92 7.92 -5.81
CA GLY A 87 14.98 6.95 -5.55
C GLY A 87 15.80 6.61 -6.81
N ASP A 88 15.19 6.67 -8.00
CA ASP A 88 15.84 6.42 -9.29
C ASP A 88 16.47 7.68 -9.92
N THR A 89 16.33 8.88 -9.33
CA THR A 89 17.02 10.11 -9.81
C THR A 89 18.50 10.16 -9.42
N GLY A 90 19.20 9.05 -9.63
CA GLY A 90 20.56 8.83 -9.15
C GLY A 90 21.51 8.08 -10.09
N SER A 91 21.42 8.25 -11.42
CA SER A 91 22.55 8.35 -12.41
C SER A 91 22.19 7.87 -13.81
#